data_AF-A0AAI8VJX3-F1
#
_entry.id   AF-A0AAI8VJX3-F1
#
_cell.length_a   1.000
_cell.length_b   1.000
_cell.length_c   1.000
_cell.angle_alpha   90.00
_cell.angle_beta   90.00
_cell.angle_gamma   90.00
#
_symmetry.space_group_name_H-M   'P 1'
#
loop_
_entity.id
_entity.type
_entity.pdbx_description
1 polymer ?
#
loop_
_entity_poly.entity_id
_entity_poly.type
_entity_poly.pdbx_seq_one_letter_code
_entity_poly.pdbx_strand_id
1 'polypeptide(L)'
;MIPPSMEQQRPQEFILEAFTDPASVRDVVRGKQTPSPSPPAVQLSVDPIFTCPAAPASFDMHTSLMLYAGILHTIFFHRFFPSLTPRHREVLDIMLPYVEDAELDTMIEKRAAELARELDAERTHTQQTNPDRGGRSAAQQAHQRASSVGGGSSASGGGGGGGGGRGNISVQFFEKKRRKAWYMRAAYGGDDEVCWEMWTVRVTVAEPRTESERAKVRQAMQQTLTTTVMKIVTSVNSHKDHIPPITTSEANPFPYQIIVNQKGEPGWASRMGIY
;
A
#
# COMPACT_ATOMS: atom_id res chain seq x y z
N MET A 1 -17.35 -15.77 43.64
CA MET A 1 -17.76 -16.15 42.27
C MET A 1 -17.22 -15.10 41.32
N ILE A 2 -16.23 -15.45 40.52
CA ILE A 2 -15.69 -14.59 39.47
C ILE A 2 -16.67 -14.70 38.29
N PRO A 3 -17.20 -13.61 37.73
CA PRO A 3 -18.07 -13.70 36.55
C PRO A 3 -17.29 -14.36 35.42
N PRO A 4 -17.94 -15.17 34.55
CA PRO A 4 -17.26 -15.78 33.43
C PRO A 4 -16.65 -14.65 32.60
N SER A 5 -15.33 -14.65 32.48
CA SER A 5 -14.61 -13.77 31.58
C SER A 5 -15.33 -13.81 30.25
N MET A 6 -15.86 -12.67 29.81
CA MET A 6 -16.26 -12.53 28.42
C MET A 6 -14.98 -12.79 27.62
N GLU A 7 -14.86 -14.01 27.08
CA GLU A 7 -13.84 -14.38 26.13
C GLU A 7 -14.00 -13.38 24.98
N GLN A 8 -13.23 -12.29 25.04
CA GLN A 8 -13.19 -11.31 23.96
C GLN A 8 -12.49 -12.02 22.83
N GLN A 9 -13.29 -12.73 22.03
CA GLN A 9 -12.85 -13.58 20.96
C GLN A 9 -11.95 -12.71 20.07
N ARG A 10 -10.66 -13.04 20.04
CA ARG A 10 -9.70 -12.29 19.23
C ARG A 10 -10.18 -12.35 17.78
N PRO A 11 -10.18 -11.21 17.05
CA PRO A 11 -10.61 -11.21 15.67
C PRO A 11 -9.74 -12.17 14.86
N GLN A 12 -10.36 -12.85 13.89
CA GLN A 12 -9.60 -13.65 12.95
C GLN A 12 -8.76 -12.71 12.07
N GLU A 13 -7.43 -12.79 12.19
CA GLU A 13 -6.50 -11.91 11.48
C GLU A 13 -5.91 -12.59 10.24
N PHE A 14 -5.90 -11.88 9.12
CA PHE A 14 -5.28 -12.30 7.87
C PHE A 14 -4.30 -11.24 7.39
N ILE A 15 -3.05 -11.64 7.12
CA ILE A 15 -2.00 -10.73 6.62
C ILE A 15 -1.70 -11.04 5.16
N LEU A 16 -1.85 -10.03 4.32
CA LEU A 16 -1.63 -10.07 2.88
C LEU A 16 -0.45 -9.17 2.52
N GLU A 17 0.20 -9.47 1.40
CA GLU A 17 1.35 -8.69 0.91
C GLU A 17 1.00 -8.10 -0.46
N ALA A 18 1.41 -6.86 -0.70
CA ALA A 18 1.29 -6.17 -1.97
C ALA A 18 2.58 -5.39 -2.26
N PHE A 19 3.00 -5.43 -3.52
CA PHE A 19 4.14 -4.66 -4.01
C PHE A 19 3.68 -3.66 -5.05
N THR A 20 4.20 -2.42 -4.98
CA THR A 20 3.92 -1.38 -5.98
C THR A 20 5.19 -0.70 -6.47
N ASP A 21 5.16 -0.09 -7.66
CA ASP A 21 6.19 0.78 -8.22
C ASP A 21 5.56 2.14 -8.63
N PRO A 22 5.92 3.25 -7.97
CA PRO A 22 5.44 4.60 -8.26
C PRO A 22 6.35 5.37 -9.22
N ALA A 23 7.53 4.85 -9.58
CA ALA A 23 8.57 5.63 -10.23
C ALA A 23 8.53 5.43 -11.76
N SER A 24 7.72 6.20 -12.49
CA SER A 24 7.86 6.32 -13.94
C SER A 24 8.38 7.71 -14.34
N VAL A 25 9.38 7.76 -15.21
CA VAL A 25 9.83 8.96 -15.95
C VAL A 25 10.55 10.10 -15.19
N ARG A 26 11.30 9.85 -14.10
CA ARG A 26 12.25 10.89 -13.59
C ARG A 26 13.64 10.83 -14.22
N ASP A 27 14.09 9.68 -14.71
CA ASP A 27 15.48 9.50 -15.18
C ASP A 27 15.66 9.57 -16.70
N VAL A 28 14.58 9.54 -17.48
CA VAL A 28 14.65 9.76 -18.94
C VAL A 28 14.99 11.23 -19.26
N VAL A 29 14.55 12.17 -18.43
CA VAL A 29 14.79 13.62 -18.64
C VAL A 29 16.20 14.03 -18.22
N ARG A 30 16.86 13.31 -17.30
CA ARG A 30 18.26 13.57 -16.91
C ARG A 30 19.31 12.88 -17.79
N GLY A 31 18.91 11.89 -18.58
CA GLY A 31 19.82 11.06 -19.37
C GLY A 31 20.25 11.59 -20.74
N LYS A 32 19.79 12.77 -21.19
CA LYS A 32 20.17 13.34 -22.49
C LYS A 32 20.73 14.76 -22.39
N GLN A 33 21.89 14.90 -21.76
CA GLN A 33 22.76 16.04 -22.03
C GLN A 33 24.21 15.57 -22.19
N THR A 34 24.52 15.07 -23.38
CA THR A 34 25.90 14.92 -23.85
C THR A 34 26.42 16.31 -24.24
N PRO A 35 27.51 16.84 -23.64
CA PRO A 35 28.11 18.07 -24.12
C PRO A 35 28.93 17.76 -25.38
N SER A 36 28.59 18.40 -26.49
CA SER A 36 29.35 18.36 -27.75
C SER A 36 29.50 19.80 -28.27
N PRO A 37 30.66 20.17 -28.85
CA PRO A 37 31.11 21.55 -28.98
C PRO A 37 30.46 22.30 -30.15
N SER A 38 30.36 23.63 -30.01
CA SER A 38 29.87 24.60 -31.00
C SER A 38 30.79 24.71 -32.24
N PRO A 39 30.24 25.12 -33.41
CA PRO A 39 30.42 26.52 -33.87
C PRO A 39 29.22 27.06 -34.71
N PRO A 40 29.33 28.21 -35.40
CA PRO A 40 28.91 29.55 -34.97
C PRO A 40 27.52 29.98 -35.49
N ALA A 41 27.10 31.14 -34.94
CA ALA A 41 25.77 31.74 -34.98
C ALA A 41 25.12 31.94 -36.36
N VAL A 42 23.82 31.60 -36.43
CA VAL A 42 22.82 32.30 -37.24
C VAL A 42 21.62 32.56 -36.34
N GLN A 43 21.39 33.82 -36.01
CA GLN A 43 20.22 34.27 -35.25
C GLN A 43 18.99 34.21 -36.16
N LEU A 44 18.12 33.22 -35.94
CA LEU A 44 16.72 33.29 -36.33
C LEU A 44 15.90 33.20 -35.06
N SER A 45 15.36 34.36 -34.65
CA SER A 45 14.34 34.48 -33.61
C SER A 45 13.09 33.72 -34.04
N VAL A 46 12.80 32.64 -33.34
CA VAL A 46 11.43 32.12 -33.24
C VAL A 46 11.23 31.69 -31.80
N ASP A 47 10.30 32.35 -31.14
CA ASP A 47 9.94 32.11 -29.74
C ASP A 47 9.54 30.65 -29.51
N PRO A 48 10.01 29.99 -28.44
CA PRO A 48 9.36 28.81 -27.92
C PRO A 48 8.52 29.21 -26.69
N ILE A 49 7.30 29.70 -26.92
CA ILE A 49 6.22 29.45 -25.96
C ILE A 49 5.75 28.01 -26.22
N PHE A 50 6.53 27.05 -25.74
CA PHE A 50 6.07 25.69 -25.53
C PHE A 50 6.76 25.14 -24.29
N THR A 51 6.44 25.76 -23.16
CA THR A 51 6.52 25.09 -21.87
C THR A 51 5.63 23.86 -21.99
N CYS A 52 6.23 22.68 -22.21
CA CYS A 52 5.49 21.44 -22.05
C CYS A 52 4.90 21.46 -20.64
N PRO A 53 3.58 21.29 -20.46
CA PRO A 53 3.05 21.03 -19.14
C PRO A 53 3.75 19.76 -18.65
N ALA A 54 4.20 19.78 -17.39
CA ALA A 54 4.72 18.60 -16.73
C ALA A 54 3.85 17.39 -17.09
N ALA A 55 4.44 16.37 -17.72
CA ALA A 55 3.76 15.11 -17.95
C ALA A 55 3.13 14.69 -16.61
N PRO A 56 1.84 14.34 -16.61
CA PRO A 56 1.07 14.41 -15.38
C PRO A 56 1.54 13.29 -14.44
N ALA A 57 1.83 13.65 -13.19
CA ALA A 57 1.99 12.72 -12.08
C ALA A 57 0.71 11.87 -11.80
N SER A 58 -0.27 11.86 -12.70
CA SER A 58 -1.58 11.21 -12.57
C SER A 58 -1.56 9.73 -12.93
N PHE A 59 -0.66 9.28 -13.84
CA PHE A 59 -0.65 7.88 -14.29
C PHE A 59 -0.01 6.93 -13.26
N ASP A 60 1.01 7.40 -12.55
CA ASP A 60 1.77 6.63 -11.56
C ASP A 60 0.96 6.35 -10.29
N MET A 61 0.22 7.35 -9.84
CA MET A 61 -0.72 7.22 -8.72
C MET A 61 -1.87 6.28 -9.07
N HIS A 62 -2.34 6.30 -10.32
CA HIS A 62 -3.47 5.48 -10.75
C HIS A 62 -3.21 3.98 -10.63
N THR A 63 -2.04 3.50 -11.04
CA THR A 63 -1.71 2.05 -10.97
C THR A 63 -1.63 1.55 -9.53
N SER A 64 -1.00 2.32 -8.64
CA SER A 64 -0.95 2.00 -7.20
C SER A 64 -2.34 1.98 -6.58
N LEU A 65 -3.18 2.98 -6.91
CA LEU A 65 -4.56 3.04 -6.45
C LEU A 65 -5.38 1.84 -6.92
N MET A 66 -5.29 1.49 -8.20
CA MET A 66 -5.99 0.32 -8.76
C MET A 66 -5.58 -0.98 -8.07
N LEU A 67 -4.29 -1.13 -7.74
CA LEU A 67 -3.79 -2.30 -7.00
C LEU A 67 -4.43 -2.41 -5.61
N TYR A 68 -4.36 -1.34 -4.81
CA TYR A 68 -4.89 -1.36 -3.45
C TYR A 68 -6.41 -1.53 -3.45
N ALA A 69 -7.10 -0.76 -4.30
CA ALA A 69 -8.54 -0.85 -4.47
C ALA A 69 -8.97 -2.25 -4.92
N GLY A 70 -8.28 -2.85 -5.89
CA GLY A 70 -8.59 -4.20 -6.39
C GLY A 70 -8.51 -5.28 -5.31
N ILE A 71 -7.50 -5.23 -4.44
CA ILE A 71 -7.38 -6.16 -3.30
C ILE A 71 -8.54 -5.95 -2.32
N LEU A 72 -8.85 -4.69 -1.99
CA LEU A 72 -9.94 -4.36 -1.06
C LEU A 72 -11.30 -4.80 -1.59
N HIS A 73 -11.61 -4.53 -2.88
CA HIS A 73 -12.83 -5.01 -3.52
C HIS A 73 -12.93 -6.54 -3.50
N THR A 74 -11.81 -7.24 -3.65
CA THR A 74 -11.80 -8.70 -3.55
C THR A 74 -12.17 -9.18 -2.14
N ILE A 75 -11.67 -8.53 -1.09
CA ILE A 75 -12.05 -8.83 0.30
C ILE A 75 -13.54 -8.55 0.52
N PHE A 76 -14.01 -7.37 0.13
CA PHE A 76 -15.42 -6.99 0.28
C PHE A 76 -16.35 -7.88 -0.51
N PHE A 77 -15.99 -8.33 -1.72
CA PHE A 77 -16.81 -9.27 -2.47
C PHE A 77 -17.13 -10.56 -1.69
N HIS A 78 -16.25 -10.97 -0.78
CA HIS A 78 -16.44 -12.16 0.06
C HIS A 78 -17.01 -11.89 1.46
N ARG A 79 -17.14 -10.63 1.86
CA ARG A 79 -17.49 -10.22 3.23
C ARG A 79 -18.53 -9.10 3.32
N PHE A 80 -18.98 -8.59 2.19
CA PHE A 80 -20.07 -7.63 2.06
C PHE A 80 -21.34 -8.42 1.70
N PHE A 81 -22.28 -8.47 2.62
CA PHE A 81 -23.46 -9.34 2.54
C PHE A 81 -24.75 -8.74 1.94
N PRO A 82 -24.77 -7.53 1.35
CA PRO A 82 -25.86 -7.18 0.45
C PRO A 82 -25.94 -8.12 -0.75
N SER A 83 -27.09 -8.12 -1.43
CA SER A 83 -27.19 -8.82 -2.72
C SER A 83 -26.33 -8.11 -3.76
N LEU A 84 -25.28 -8.77 -4.24
CA LEU A 84 -24.36 -8.21 -5.22
C LEU A 84 -24.58 -8.80 -6.61
N THR A 85 -24.46 -7.95 -7.63
CA THR A 85 -24.36 -8.41 -9.01
C THR A 85 -22.90 -8.76 -9.32
N PRO A 86 -22.59 -9.94 -9.88
CA PRO A 86 -21.22 -10.28 -10.24
C PRO A 86 -20.63 -9.29 -11.23
N ARG A 87 -19.56 -8.58 -10.83
CA ARG A 87 -18.77 -7.72 -11.70
C ARG A 87 -17.28 -7.98 -11.51
N HIS A 88 -16.50 -7.57 -12.50
CA HIS A 88 -15.05 -7.72 -12.51
C HIS A 88 -14.36 -6.46 -13.05
N ARG A 89 -13.11 -6.24 -12.64
CA ARG A 89 -12.24 -5.17 -13.16
C ARG A 89 -10.83 -5.71 -13.35
N GLU A 90 -10.17 -5.27 -14.41
CA GLU A 90 -8.78 -5.64 -14.70
C GLU A 90 -7.81 -4.78 -13.87
N VAL A 91 -6.90 -5.45 -13.15
CA VAL A 91 -5.84 -4.83 -12.36
C VAL A 91 -4.54 -5.61 -12.61
N LEU A 92 -3.53 -4.94 -13.17
CA LEU A 92 -2.23 -5.55 -13.54
C LEU A 92 -2.40 -6.85 -14.34
N ASP A 93 -3.24 -6.83 -15.39
CA ASP A 93 -3.46 -7.95 -16.29
C ASP A 93 -4.14 -9.17 -15.60
N ILE A 94 -4.82 -8.93 -14.46
CA ILE A 94 -5.60 -9.92 -13.71
C ILE A 94 -7.03 -9.41 -13.55
N MET A 95 -8.02 -10.27 -13.81
CA MET A 95 -9.44 -9.97 -13.59
C MET A 95 -9.81 -10.23 -12.13
N LEU A 96 -10.17 -9.18 -11.39
CA LEU A 96 -10.56 -9.26 -9.98
C LEU A 96 -12.06 -9.00 -9.81
N PRO A 97 -12.73 -9.64 -8.84
CA PRO A 97 -14.13 -9.34 -8.54
C PRO A 97 -14.26 -7.91 -8.00
N TYR A 98 -15.37 -7.29 -8.34
CA TYR A 98 -15.66 -5.90 -8.02
C TYR A 98 -17.08 -5.77 -7.44
N VAL A 99 -17.22 -4.90 -6.44
CA VAL A 99 -18.49 -4.61 -5.77
C VAL A 99 -18.95 -3.25 -6.23
N GLU A 100 -20.10 -3.20 -6.92
CA GLU A 100 -20.70 -1.96 -7.40
C GLU A 100 -21.55 -1.32 -6.30
N ASP A 101 -20.91 -0.56 -5.41
CA ASP A 101 -21.57 0.20 -4.36
C ASP A 101 -20.84 1.54 -4.17
N ALA A 102 -21.55 2.65 -4.41
CA ALA A 102 -20.94 3.97 -4.49
C ALA A 102 -20.32 4.45 -3.16
N GLU A 103 -20.91 4.04 -2.03
CA GLU A 103 -20.39 4.40 -0.70
C GLU A 103 -19.10 3.62 -0.41
N LEU A 104 -19.11 2.31 -0.68
CA LEU A 104 -17.95 1.45 -0.55
C LEU A 104 -16.81 1.87 -1.49
N ASP A 105 -17.12 2.14 -2.76
CA ASP A 105 -16.16 2.63 -3.77
C ASP A 105 -15.46 3.90 -3.28
N THR A 106 -16.25 4.90 -2.87
CA THR A 106 -15.72 6.19 -2.38
C THR A 106 -14.82 5.98 -1.15
N MET A 107 -15.21 5.08 -0.24
CA MET A 107 -14.43 4.76 0.94
C MET A 107 -13.10 4.08 0.60
N ILE A 108 -13.14 3.09 -0.29
CA ILE A 108 -11.95 2.36 -0.76
C ILE A 108 -10.99 3.32 -1.46
N GLU A 109 -11.49 4.14 -2.39
CA GLU A 109 -10.68 5.11 -3.13
C GLU A 109 -10.03 6.13 -2.19
N LYS A 110 -10.79 6.68 -1.25
CA LYS A 110 -10.28 7.64 -0.26
C LYS A 110 -9.15 7.05 0.57
N ARG A 111 -9.31 5.82 1.08
CA ARG A 111 -8.31 5.17 1.94
C ARG A 111 -7.10 4.67 1.15
N ALA A 112 -7.29 4.17 -0.07
CA ALA A 112 -6.19 3.84 -0.97
C ALA A 112 -5.35 5.08 -1.32
N ALA A 113 -5.98 6.23 -1.55
CA ALA A 113 -5.31 7.49 -1.81
C ALA A 113 -4.57 8.03 -0.57
N GLU A 114 -5.17 7.91 0.62
CA GLU A 114 -4.51 8.22 1.89
C GLU A 114 -3.24 7.38 2.06
N LEU A 115 -3.31 6.06 1.84
CA LEU A 115 -2.14 5.18 1.91
C LEU A 115 -1.05 5.59 0.91
N ALA A 116 -1.42 5.85 -0.35
CA ALA A 116 -0.47 6.27 -1.38
C ALA A 116 0.29 7.54 -0.95
N ARG A 117 -0.44 8.54 -0.43
CA ARG A 117 0.13 9.80 0.05
C ARG A 117 1.06 9.62 1.25
N GLU A 118 0.70 8.75 2.20
CA GLU A 118 1.54 8.49 3.37
C GLU A 118 2.83 7.75 2.99
N LEU A 119 2.74 6.77 2.07
CA LEU A 119 3.91 6.09 1.52
C LEU A 119 4.84 7.06 0.78
N ASP A 120 4.29 8.01 0.02
CA ASP A 120 5.07 9.05 -0.66
C ASP A 120 5.74 10.01 0.34
N ALA A 121 5.07 10.35 1.43
CA ALA A 121 5.60 11.21 2.49
C ALA A 121 6.75 10.53 3.25
N GLU A 122 6.62 9.24 3.59
CA GLU A 122 7.68 8.49 4.28
C GLU A 122 8.93 8.31 3.38
N ARG A 123 8.72 8.14 2.08
CA ARG A 123 9.82 8.11 1.10
C ARG A 123 10.60 9.42 1.06
N THR A 124 9.92 10.56 1.03
CA THR A 124 10.61 11.87 1.00
C THR A 124 11.37 12.15 2.31
N HIS A 125 10.83 11.72 3.46
CA HIS A 125 11.51 11.85 4.75
C HIS A 125 12.82 11.04 4.81
N THR A 126 12.80 9.80 4.32
CA THR A 126 13.97 8.90 4.35
C THR A 126 15.12 9.38 3.46
N GLN A 127 14.83 10.10 2.36
CA GLN A 127 15.86 10.67 1.50
C GLN A 127 16.55 11.90 2.11
N GLN A 128 15.89 12.61 3.02
CA GLN A 128 16.41 13.88 3.56
C GLN A 128 17.27 13.70 4.82
N THR A 129 17.14 12.58 5.56
CA THR A 129 17.94 12.29 6.76
C THR A 129 19.35 11.77 6.47
N ASN A 130 19.83 11.82 5.22
CA ASN A 130 21.17 11.34 4.86
C ASN A 130 21.97 12.41 4.08
N PRO A 131 22.47 13.49 4.73
CA PRO A 131 23.25 14.50 4.04
C PRO A 131 24.77 14.24 3.99
N ASP A 132 25.31 13.18 4.62
CA ASP A 132 26.77 13.09 4.84
C ASP A 132 27.43 11.85 4.21
N ARG A 133 27.58 11.86 2.87
CA ARG A 133 28.64 11.08 2.19
C ARG A 133 28.99 11.57 0.78
N GLY A 134 28.89 12.88 0.55
CA GLY A 134 29.09 13.46 -0.78
C GLY A 134 29.84 14.78 -0.75
N GLY A 135 30.98 14.87 -0.05
CA GLY A 135 31.72 16.13 -0.02
C GLY A 135 33.03 16.12 0.76
N ARG A 136 34.02 15.33 0.33
CA ARG A 136 35.42 15.60 0.68
C ARG A 136 36.33 15.47 -0.54
N SER A 137 36.53 16.60 -1.19
CA SER A 137 37.69 16.88 -2.03
C SER A 137 38.96 16.78 -1.18
N ALA A 138 39.91 15.94 -1.59
CA ALA A 138 41.31 16.08 -1.21
C ALA A 138 42.17 15.45 -2.31
N ALA A 139 42.71 16.33 -3.15
CA ALA A 139 43.88 16.01 -3.95
C ALA A 139 45.03 15.68 -3.00
N GLN A 140 45.52 14.44 -2.98
CA GLN A 140 46.94 14.18 -2.71
C GLN A 140 47.35 12.75 -3.12
N GLN A 141 48.44 12.71 -3.89
CA GLN A 141 49.41 11.62 -4.06
C GLN A 141 49.07 10.43 -4.98
N ALA A 142 49.55 10.60 -6.21
CA ALA A 142 50.23 9.55 -6.95
C ALA A 142 51.45 9.01 -6.16
N HIS A 143 51.61 7.69 -6.04
CA HIS A 143 52.77 6.90 -6.55
C HIS A 143 52.64 5.41 -6.20
N GLN A 144 53.23 4.56 -7.07
CA GLN A 144 53.65 3.14 -6.88
C GLN A 144 52.73 1.98 -7.34
N ARG A 145 52.95 1.60 -8.61
CA ARG A 145 53.41 0.28 -9.12
C ARG A 145 52.90 -1.05 -8.52
N ALA A 146 52.21 -1.79 -9.41
CA ALA A 146 52.55 -3.12 -9.98
C ALA A 146 52.39 -4.45 -9.19
N SER A 147 51.71 -5.37 -9.90
CA SER A 147 51.78 -6.85 -9.94
C SER A 147 51.13 -7.69 -8.83
N SER A 148 50.06 -8.42 -9.16
CA SER A 148 50.08 -9.89 -9.37
C SER A 148 48.66 -10.52 -9.47
N VAL A 149 48.49 -11.29 -10.56
CA VAL A 149 47.77 -12.57 -10.76
C VAL A 149 46.58 -12.99 -9.87
N GLY A 150 45.50 -13.45 -10.54
CA GLY A 150 44.46 -14.38 -10.05
C GLY A 150 43.10 -13.68 -9.88
N GLY A 151 42.02 -13.96 -10.63
CA GLY A 151 41.48 -15.25 -11.06
C GLY A 151 40.21 -15.53 -10.23
N GLY A 152 39.02 -15.26 -10.77
CA GLY A 152 37.74 -15.67 -10.16
C GLY A 152 36.57 -14.70 -10.31
N SER A 153 35.85 -14.81 -11.42
CA SER A 153 34.42 -14.45 -11.56
C SER A 153 33.58 -15.28 -10.56
N SER A 154 32.43 -14.90 -10.02
CA SER A 154 31.49 -13.81 -10.28
C SER A 154 30.38 -13.84 -9.21
N ALA A 155 29.78 -12.68 -9.00
CA ALA A 155 28.41 -12.45 -8.52
C ALA A 155 28.11 -12.71 -7.03
N SER A 156 28.63 -11.83 -6.19
CA SER A 156 27.93 -11.39 -4.97
C SER A 156 26.60 -10.74 -5.38
N GLY A 157 25.49 -11.44 -5.14
CA GLY A 157 24.13 -10.91 -5.22
C GLY A 157 23.89 -9.89 -4.11
N GLY A 158 24.50 -8.71 -4.24
CA GLY A 158 24.22 -7.54 -3.42
C GLY A 158 22.97 -6.86 -3.96
N GLY A 159 21.80 -7.38 -3.62
CA GLY A 159 20.53 -6.67 -3.76
C GLY A 159 20.55 -5.44 -2.88
N GLY A 160 21.06 -4.33 -3.41
CA GLY A 160 20.99 -3.01 -2.79
C GLY A 160 19.55 -2.52 -2.80
N GLY A 161 18.73 -3.06 -1.90
CA GLY A 161 17.39 -2.56 -1.61
C GLY A 161 17.48 -1.17 -1.00
N GLY A 162 17.41 -0.14 -1.84
CA GLY A 162 17.09 1.21 -1.41
C GLY A 162 15.74 1.17 -0.71
N GLY A 163 15.68 1.67 0.52
CA GLY A 163 14.51 1.61 1.38
C GLY A 163 13.31 2.32 0.76
N GLY A 164 12.47 1.56 0.07
CA GLY A 164 11.17 2.03 -0.40
C GLY A 164 10.20 2.13 0.78
N GLY A 165 9.30 3.12 0.72
CA GLY A 165 8.28 3.36 1.74
C GLY A 165 7.44 2.10 1.97
N ARG A 166 7.08 1.84 3.23
CA ARG A 166 6.30 0.66 3.63
C ARG A 166 5.08 1.12 4.41
N GLY A 167 3.96 0.44 4.19
CA GLY A 167 2.71 0.81 4.84
C GLY A 167 1.79 -0.38 4.97
N ASN A 168 0.66 -0.18 5.62
CA ASN A 168 -0.40 -1.16 5.69
C ASN A 168 -1.77 -0.50 5.56
N ILE A 169 -2.73 -1.26 5.06
CA ILE A 169 -4.14 -0.90 5.05
C ILE A 169 -4.94 -2.08 5.54
N SER A 170 -5.83 -1.86 6.50
CA SER A 170 -6.54 -2.90 7.22
C SER A 170 -8.05 -2.75 7.08
N VAL A 171 -8.76 -3.83 6.78
CA VAL A 171 -10.23 -3.91 6.78
C VAL A 171 -10.66 -4.68 8.02
N GLN A 172 -11.57 -4.13 8.81
CA GLN A 172 -12.14 -4.77 9.98
C GLN A 172 -13.65 -4.93 9.80
N PHE A 173 -14.17 -6.09 10.20
CA PHE A 173 -15.60 -6.40 10.23
C PHE A 173 -16.07 -6.58 11.67
N PHE A 174 -17.22 -6.00 11.99
CA PHE A 174 -17.76 -5.94 13.34
C PHE A 174 -19.12 -6.62 13.44
N GLU A 175 -19.45 -7.05 14.66
CA GLU A 175 -20.75 -7.59 15.06
C GLU A 175 -21.36 -6.61 16.09
N LYS A 176 -22.59 -6.14 15.83
CA LYS A 176 -23.36 -5.36 16.82
C LYS A 176 -23.92 -6.31 17.87
N LYS A 177 -23.29 -6.39 19.06
CA LYS A 177 -23.79 -7.19 20.19
C LYS A 177 -24.77 -6.39 21.03
N ARG A 178 -26.04 -6.78 20.99
CA ARG A 178 -27.06 -6.28 21.91
C ARG A 178 -26.90 -6.95 23.27
N ARG A 179 -26.53 -6.19 24.31
CA ARG A 179 -26.47 -6.71 25.69
C ARG A 179 -27.87 -7.14 26.17
N LYS A 180 -27.98 -8.33 26.79
CA LYS A 180 -29.24 -8.87 27.34
C LYS A 180 -29.69 -8.23 28.67
N ALA A 181 -28.95 -7.26 29.22
CA ALA A 181 -29.28 -6.61 30.49
C ALA A 181 -29.95 -5.24 30.27
N TRP A 182 -31.28 -5.21 30.32
CA TRP A 182 -32.08 -3.97 30.19
C TRP A 182 -31.69 -2.89 31.21
N TYR A 183 -31.27 -3.29 32.41
CA TYR A 183 -30.83 -2.39 33.49
C TYR A 183 -29.50 -1.68 33.18
N MET A 184 -28.56 -2.37 32.52
CA MET A 184 -27.27 -1.79 32.11
C MET A 184 -27.40 -0.84 30.91
N ARG A 185 -28.37 -1.07 30.01
CA ARG A 185 -28.67 -0.15 28.89
C ARG A 185 -29.15 1.20 29.38
N ALA A 186 -29.96 1.21 30.45
CA ALA A 186 -30.46 2.43 31.07
C ALA A 186 -29.37 3.21 31.86
N ALA A 187 -28.38 2.50 32.42
CA ALA A 187 -27.33 3.10 33.24
C ALA A 187 -26.08 3.56 32.46
N TYR A 188 -25.73 2.88 31.36
CA TYR A 188 -24.44 3.11 30.66
C TYR A 188 -24.54 3.17 29.13
N GLY A 189 -25.74 3.10 28.54
CA GLY A 189 -26.02 3.33 27.12
C GLY A 189 -24.95 2.88 26.12
N GLY A 190 -25.07 1.69 25.54
CA GLY A 190 -24.21 1.33 24.40
C GLY A 190 -24.52 -0.05 23.85
N ASP A 191 -24.75 -0.10 22.53
CA ASP A 191 -24.61 -1.32 21.74
C ASP A 191 -23.08 -1.55 21.57
N ASP A 192 -22.58 -2.73 21.94
CA ASP A 192 -21.14 -3.03 21.80
C ASP A 192 -20.87 -3.50 20.37
N GLU A 193 -19.85 -2.96 19.71
CA GLU A 193 -19.33 -3.50 18.45
C GLU A 193 -18.09 -4.35 18.74
N VAL A 194 -18.09 -5.60 18.26
CA VAL A 194 -16.97 -6.53 18.42
C VAL A 194 -16.39 -6.87 17.06
N CYS A 195 -15.09 -6.58 16.86
CA CYS A 195 -14.37 -6.97 15.66
C CYS A 195 -14.22 -8.50 15.63
N TRP A 196 -14.75 -9.14 14.58
CA TRP A 196 -14.70 -10.60 14.42
C TRP A 196 -13.73 -11.04 13.32
N GLU A 197 -13.37 -10.15 12.39
CA GLU A 197 -12.43 -10.44 11.32
C GLU A 197 -11.64 -9.18 10.91
N MET A 198 -10.33 -9.34 10.70
CA MET A 198 -9.42 -8.28 10.29
C MET A 198 -8.51 -8.75 9.15
N TRP A 199 -8.46 -7.99 8.07
CA TRP A 199 -7.59 -8.21 6.92
C TRP A 199 -6.58 -7.08 6.81
N THR A 200 -5.31 -7.39 6.99
CA THR A 200 -4.21 -6.42 6.92
C THR A 200 -3.42 -6.63 5.63
N VAL A 201 -3.48 -5.68 4.71
CA VAL A 201 -2.65 -5.66 3.49
C VAL A 201 -1.41 -4.84 3.76
N ARG A 202 -0.25 -5.49 3.80
CA ARG A 202 1.06 -4.87 3.90
C ARG A 202 1.52 -4.47 2.51
N VAL A 203 1.86 -3.20 2.34
CA VAL A 203 2.28 -2.62 1.08
C VAL A 203 3.76 -2.27 1.17
N THR A 204 4.54 -2.77 0.21
CA THR A 204 5.94 -2.41 0.05
C THR A 204 6.13 -1.74 -1.30
N VAL A 205 6.80 -0.59 -1.30
CA VAL A 205 7.07 0.15 -2.52
C VAL A 205 8.46 -0.18 -3.05
N ALA A 206 8.56 -0.53 -4.34
CA ALA A 206 9.80 -0.69 -5.06
C ALA A 206 10.23 0.61 -5.73
N GLU A 207 11.55 0.81 -5.88
CA GLU A 207 12.14 1.95 -6.61
C GLU A 207 13.07 1.42 -7.72
N PRO A 208 12.52 0.97 -8.87
CA PRO A 208 13.34 0.54 -10.00
C PRO A 208 14.08 1.73 -10.60
N ARG A 209 15.39 1.57 -10.83
CA ARG A 209 16.27 2.63 -11.38
C ARG A 209 16.46 2.51 -12.88
N THR A 210 16.15 1.35 -13.45
CA THR A 210 16.29 1.07 -14.89
C THR A 210 15.03 0.47 -15.49
N GLU A 211 14.86 0.59 -16.80
CA GLU A 211 13.72 0.01 -17.50
C GLU A 211 13.69 -1.53 -17.45
N SER A 212 14.86 -2.17 -17.44
CA SER A 212 14.96 -3.63 -17.26
C SER A 212 14.53 -4.09 -15.86
N GLU A 213 14.81 -3.28 -14.83
CA GLU A 213 14.31 -3.53 -13.47
C GLU A 213 12.80 -3.31 -13.37
N ARG A 214 12.26 -2.27 -14.02
CA ARG A 214 10.81 -2.00 -14.07
C ARG A 214 10.03 -3.19 -14.61
N ALA A 215 10.47 -3.77 -15.73
CA ALA A 215 9.81 -4.93 -16.31
C ALA A 215 9.77 -6.12 -15.33
N LYS A 216 10.86 -6.36 -14.59
CA LYS A 216 10.93 -7.41 -13.56
C LYS A 216 10.03 -7.09 -12.36
N VAL A 217 10.01 -5.83 -11.91
CA VAL A 217 9.15 -5.39 -10.80
C VAL A 217 7.68 -5.56 -11.17
N ARG A 218 7.26 -5.15 -12.38
CA ARG A 218 5.88 -5.34 -12.83
C ARG A 218 5.45 -6.81 -12.82
N GLN A 219 6.31 -7.72 -13.32
CA GLN A 219 6.05 -9.15 -13.27
C GLN A 219 5.91 -9.66 -11.82
N ALA A 220 6.79 -9.20 -10.91
CA ALA A 220 6.69 -9.54 -9.49
C ALA A 220 5.43 -8.97 -8.82
N MET A 221 4.98 -7.77 -9.21
CA MET A 221 3.73 -7.16 -8.73
C MET A 221 2.52 -8.02 -9.14
N GLN A 222 2.45 -8.43 -10.42
CA GLN A 222 1.39 -9.30 -10.93
C GLN A 222 1.38 -10.65 -10.20
N GLN A 223 2.54 -11.28 -10.01
CA GLN A 223 2.66 -12.56 -9.31
C GLN A 223 2.24 -12.44 -7.83
N THR A 224 2.61 -11.35 -7.17
CA THR A 224 2.20 -11.10 -5.78
C THR A 224 0.70 -10.87 -5.69
N LEU A 225 0.12 -10.05 -6.58
CA LEU A 225 -1.32 -9.80 -6.62
C LEU A 225 -2.09 -11.12 -6.81
N THR A 226 -1.68 -11.96 -7.76
CA THR A 226 -2.25 -13.30 -7.98
C THR A 226 -2.20 -14.14 -6.71
N THR A 227 -1.04 -14.18 -6.06
CA THR A 227 -0.84 -14.95 -4.83
C THR A 227 -1.74 -14.44 -3.69
N THR A 228 -1.84 -13.12 -3.54
CA THR A 228 -2.66 -12.47 -2.51
C THR A 228 -4.16 -12.71 -2.73
N VAL A 229 -4.63 -12.68 -3.97
CA VAL A 229 -6.03 -13.01 -4.31
C VAL A 229 -6.33 -14.48 -4.00
N MET A 230 -5.45 -15.40 -4.36
CA MET A 230 -5.61 -16.81 -4.02
C MET A 230 -5.57 -17.06 -2.51
N LYS A 231 -4.76 -16.30 -1.76
CA LYS A 231 -4.76 -16.31 -0.29
C LYS A 231 -6.10 -15.84 0.28
N ILE A 232 -6.71 -14.78 -0.28
CA ILE A 232 -8.05 -14.33 0.12
C ILE A 232 -9.05 -15.46 -0.08
N VAL A 233 -9.14 -16.01 -1.30
CA VAL A 233 -10.10 -17.08 -1.64
C VAL A 233 -9.90 -18.31 -0.74
N THR A 234 -8.66 -18.70 -0.49
CA THR A 234 -8.34 -19.83 0.39
C THR A 234 -8.76 -19.53 1.83
N SER A 235 -8.42 -18.36 2.35
CA SER A 235 -8.72 -17.97 3.72
C SER A 235 -10.23 -17.85 3.96
N VAL A 236 -10.95 -17.25 3.00
CA VAL A 236 -12.41 -17.16 2.97
C VAL A 236 -13.06 -18.55 2.97
N ASN A 237 -12.49 -19.50 2.23
CA ASN A 237 -13.07 -20.82 2.12
C ASN A 237 -12.78 -21.72 3.33
N SER A 238 -11.61 -21.57 3.96
CA SER A 238 -11.21 -22.36 5.12
C SER A 238 -11.78 -21.83 6.43
N HIS A 239 -12.14 -20.55 6.50
CA HIS A 239 -12.69 -19.89 7.70
C HIS A 239 -14.07 -19.34 7.37
N LYS A 240 -15.06 -20.24 7.31
CA LYS A 240 -16.48 -19.88 7.14
C LYS A 240 -17.23 -19.89 8.47
N ASP A 241 -16.80 -20.74 9.40
CA ASP A 241 -17.51 -21.01 10.66
C ASP A 241 -17.41 -19.88 11.69
N HIS A 242 -16.51 -18.92 11.49
CA HIS A 242 -16.33 -17.78 12.40
C HIS A 242 -17.19 -16.56 12.03
N ILE A 243 -17.93 -16.60 10.90
CA ILE A 243 -18.86 -15.54 10.50
C ILE A 243 -20.04 -15.54 11.49
N PRO A 244 -20.32 -14.43 12.19
CA PRO A 244 -21.41 -14.38 13.16
C PRO A 244 -22.79 -14.62 12.52
N PRO A 245 -23.79 -15.10 13.28
CA PRO A 245 -25.15 -15.20 12.79
C PRO A 245 -25.72 -13.82 12.39
N ILE A 246 -26.44 -13.76 11.27
CA ILE A 246 -27.14 -12.53 10.86
C ILE A 246 -28.36 -12.34 11.78
N THR A 247 -28.32 -11.31 12.63
CA THR A 247 -29.39 -11.00 13.60
C THR A 247 -30.21 -9.76 13.23
N THR A 248 -29.95 -9.14 12.08
CA THR A 248 -30.57 -7.88 11.65
C THR A 248 -31.14 -8.01 10.24
N SER A 249 -32.14 -7.17 9.93
CA SER A 249 -32.71 -6.99 8.60
C SER A 249 -32.10 -5.80 7.83
N GLU A 250 -31.06 -5.15 8.38
CA GLU A 250 -30.28 -4.13 7.67
C GLU A 250 -29.67 -4.71 6.38
N ALA A 251 -29.53 -3.88 5.34
CA ALA A 251 -29.02 -4.31 4.04
C ALA A 251 -27.61 -4.92 4.13
N ASN A 252 -26.77 -4.37 5.01
CA ASN A 252 -25.47 -4.95 5.38
C ASN A 252 -25.44 -5.25 6.89
N PRO A 253 -25.43 -6.53 7.30
CA PRO A 253 -25.53 -6.94 8.70
C PRO A 253 -24.26 -6.72 9.53
N PHE A 254 -23.10 -6.58 8.90
CA PHE A 254 -21.81 -6.44 9.59
C PHE A 254 -21.18 -5.08 9.25
N PRO A 255 -21.09 -4.15 10.23
CA PRO A 255 -20.35 -2.91 10.05
C PRO A 255 -18.88 -3.19 9.72
N TYR A 256 -18.23 -2.26 9.03
CA TYR A 256 -16.83 -2.38 8.66
C TYR A 256 -16.08 -1.06 8.76
N GLN A 257 -14.76 -1.15 8.88
CA GLN A 257 -13.86 0.00 8.90
C GLN A 257 -12.60 -0.30 8.08
N ILE A 258 -12.14 0.70 7.32
CA ILE A 258 -10.83 0.66 6.64
C ILE A 258 -9.88 1.63 7.36
N ILE A 259 -8.74 1.11 7.82
CA ILE A 259 -7.71 1.85 8.56
C ILE A 259 -6.42 1.84 7.74
N VAL A 260 -5.82 3.01 7.53
CA VAL A 260 -4.53 3.18 6.87
C VAL A 260 -3.46 3.36 7.93
N ASN A 261 -2.31 2.69 7.74
CA ASN A 261 -1.12 2.74 8.57
C ASN A 261 -1.47 2.83 10.05
N GLN A 262 -1.78 1.70 10.68
CA GLN A 262 -1.90 1.62 12.13
C GLN A 262 -0.57 2.08 12.76
N LYS A 263 -0.36 3.40 12.88
CA LYS A 263 0.59 4.00 13.82
C LYS A 263 0.09 3.45 15.14
N GLY A 264 0.86 2.50 15.68
CA GLY A 264 0.45 1.61 16.76
C GLY A 264 -0.47 2.37 17.70
N GLU A 265 -1.67 1.81 17.90
CA GLU A 265 -2.66 2.23 18.90
C GLU A 265 -2.08 3.27 19.85
N PRO A 266 -2.60 4.52 19.93
CA PRO A 266 -2.51 5.25 21.18
C PRO A 266 -3.38 4.48 22.18
N GLY A 267 -2.86 3.33 22.62
CA GLY A 267 -3.49 2.49 23.62
C GLY A 267 -3.77 3.40 24.79
N TRP A 268 -5.05 3.47 25.18
CA TRP A 268 -5.63 4.15 26.34
C TRP A 268 -5.39 5.68 26.51
N ALA A 269 -4.31 6.26 25.99
CA ALA A 269 -3.85 7.61 26.34
C ALA A 269 -4.64 8.74 25.67
N SER A 270 -4.98 8.61 24.38
CA SER A 270 -5.76 9.64 23.67
C SER A 270 -7.24 9.69 24.08
N ARG A 271 -7.74 8.61 24.70
CA ARG A 271 -9.14 8.49 25.10
C ARG A 271 -9.43 9.05 26.50
N MET A 272 -8.39 9.30 27.31
CA MET A 272 -8.50 9.83 28.68
C MET A 272 -8.18 11.33 28.82
N GLY A 273 -7.83 12.03 27.73
CA GLY A 273 -7.71 13.50 27.73
C GLY A 273 -6.82 14.05 28.85
N ILE A 274 -5.63 13.47 29.05
CA ILE A 274 -4.66 13.99 30.01
C ILE A 274 -3.72 14.91 29.23
N TYR A 275 -3.92 16.22 29.40
CA TYR A 275 -2.93 17.25 29.13
C TYR A 275 -2.09 17.48 30.39
#